data_AF-A0A3P8LZQ0-F1
#
_entry.id   AF-A0A3P8LZQ0-F1
#
_cell.length_a   1.000
_cell.length_b   1.000
_cell.length_c   1.000
_cell.angle_alpha   90.00
_cell.angle_beta   90.00
_cell.angle_gamma   90.00
#
_symmetry.space_group_name_H-M   'P 1'
#
loop_
_entity.id
_entity.type
_entity.pdbx_description
1 polymer ?
#
loop_
_entity_poly.entity_id
_entity_poly.type
_entity_poly.pdbx_seq_one_letter_code
_entity_poly.pdbx_strand_id
1 'polypeptide(L)'
;MLICAAGKGAAAAYEEQIQRLESAGQTVVLVLREDILLGILALRDTLRDDARQAVEDLRQLGVQGVILTGDNPRAAAAIADELGLAFRAGLLPADKVTAVMALNAEAPLAMVGDGINDAPAMKAATIGIAMGSGTDVALETADAALTHNRLTGLAQMISLARATHANIRQNIAIALGLKGIFLITTLLGLTGLWLAVLADTGATVLVTVNALRLLRQK
;
A
#
# COMPACT_ATOMS: atom_id res chain seq x y z
N MET A 1 -16.13 -40.21 -3.59
CA MET A 1 -16.40 -38.81 -3.95
C MET A 1 -15.09 -38.24 -4.42
N LEU A 2 -15.02 -37.80 -5.67
CA LEU A 2 -13.81 -37.27 -6.29
C LEU A 2 -14.03 -35.76 -6.50
N ILE A 3 -13.13 -34.95 -5.95
CA ILE A 3 -13.10 -33.51 -6.19
C ILE A 3 -12.00 -33.28 -7.22
N CYS A 4 -12.35 -32.77 -8.40
CA CYS A 4 -11.41 -32.54 -9.48
C CYS A 4 -11.58 -31.14 -10.04
N ALA A 5 -10.45 -30.53 -10.43
CA ALA A 5 -10.47 -29.30 -11.23
C ALA A 5 -11.17 -29.57 -12.57
N ALA A 6 -11.87 -28.56 -13.08
CA ALA A 6 -12.52 -28.62 -14.39
C ALA A 6 -11.48 -28.99 -15.46
N GLY A 7 -11.59 -30.19 -16.03
CA GLY A 7 -10.59 -30.70 -16.98
C GLY A 7 -10.58 -32.22 -17.18
N LYS A 8 -11.34 -32.99 -16.38
CA LYS A 8 -11.42 -34.46 -16.54
C LYS A 8 -12.86 -34.96 -16.81
N GLY A 9 -13.06 -35.48 -18.02
CA GLY A 9 -13.92 -36.62 -18.34
C GLY A 9 -15.44 -36.44 -18.40
N ALA A 10 -16.06 -35.71 -17.46
CA ALA A 10 -17.52 -35.70 -17.29
C ALA A 10 -18.20 -34.33 -17.55
N ALA A 11 -17.45 -33.35 -18.08
CA ALA A 11 -17.84 -31.94 -18.11
C ALA A 11 -18.52 -31.46 -19.40
N ALA A 12 -18.59 -32.27 -20.47
CA ALA A 12 -18.97 -31.80 -21.81
C ALA A 12 -20.35 -31.09 -21.89
N ALA A 13 -21.32 -31.47 -21.06
CA ALA A 13 -22.65 -30.85 -21.01
C ALA A 13 -22.69 -29.52 -20.22
N TYR A 14 -21.70 -29.26 -19.37
CA TYR A 14 -21.61 -28.06 -18.52
C TYR A 14 -20.40 -27.19 -18.86
N GLU A 15 -19.68 -27.51 -19.94
CA GLU A 15 -18.48 -26.81 -20.41
C GLU A 15 -18.74 -25.30 -20.57
N GLU A 16 -19.90 -24.93 -21.13
CA GLU A 16 -20.28 -23.52 -21.33
C GLU A 16 -20.51 -22.80 -19.99
N GLN A 17 -21.12 -23.48 -19.01
CA GLN A 17 -21.35 -22.92 -17.67
C GLN A 17 -20.02 -22.78 -16.91
N ILE A 18 -19.14 -23.77 -17.00
CA ILE A 18 -17.79 -23.74 -16.43
C ILE A 18 -17.00 -22.59 -17.05
N GLN A 19 -16.99 -22.47 -18.37
CA GLN A 19 -16.31 -21.38 -19.08
C GLN A 19 -16.84 -20.01 -18.67
N ARG A 20 -18.16 -19.84 -18.51
CA ARG A 20 -18.75 -18.58 -18.01
C ARG A 20 -18.26 -18.27 -16.59
N LEU A 21 -18.31 -19.22 -15.67
CA LEU A 21 -17.87 -19.02 -14.29
C LEU A 21 -16.36 -18.72 -14.21
N GLU A 22 -15.53 -19.42 -14.99
CA GLU A 22 -14.10 -19.14 -15.09
C GLU A 22 -13.79 -17.80 -15.75
N SER A 23 -14.55 -17.41 -16.77
CA SER A 23 -14.42 -16.09 -17.41
C SER A 23 -14.79 -14.95 -16.47
N ALA A 24 -15.65 -15.22 -15.47
CA ALA A 24 -15.97 -14.30 -14.38
C ALA A 24 -14.93 -14.31 -13.25
N GLY A 25 -13.77 -14.94 -13.45
CA GLY A 25 -12.67 -14.99 -12.48
C GLY A 25 -12.90 -15.94 -11.31
N GLN A 26 -13.85 -16.87 -11.42
CA GLN A 26 -14.12 -17.86 -10.38
C GLN A 26 -13.28 -19.12 -10.61
N THR A 27 -12.76 -19.70 -9.53
CA THR A 27 -12.17 -21.03 -9.50
C THR A 27 -13.31 -22.05 -9.45
N VAL A 28 -13.44 -22.87 -10.50
CA VAL A 28 -14.51 -23.85 -10.64
C VAL A 28 -14.02 -25.24 -10.27
N VAL A 29 -14.74 -25.90 -9.38
CA VAL A 29 -14.45 -27.25 -8.87
C VAL A 29 -15.63 -28.16 -9.15
N LEU A 30 -15.36 -29.34 -9.71
CA LEU A 30 -16.37 -30.35 -10.03
C LEU A 30 -16.43 -31.40 -8.93
N VAL A 31 -17.65 -31.72 -8.48
CA VAL A 31 -17.91 -32.74 -7.47
C VAL A 31 -18.48 -33.98 -8.15
N LEU A 32 -17.74 -35.09 -8.13
CA LEU A 32 -18.10 -36.34 -8.79
C LEU A 32 -18.32 -37.47 -7.76
N ARG A 33 -19.26 -38.36 -8.03
CA ARG A 33 -19.40 -39.66 -7.36
C ARG A 33 -19.56 -40.72 -8.43
N GLU A 34 -18.64 -41.69 -8.46
CA GLU A 34 -18.69 -42.80 -9.43
C GLU A 34 -18.82 -42.30 -10.89
N ASP A 35 -18.01 -41.29 -11.25
CA ASP A 35 -18.03 -40.59 -12.56
C ASP A 35 -19.32 -39.83 -12.92
N ILE A 36 -20.29 -39.76 -12.01
CA ILE A 36 -21.49 -38.93 -12.13
C ILE A 36 -21.22 -37.56 -11.51
N LEU A 37 -21.43 -36.49 -12.29
CA LEU A 37 -21.35 -35.11 -11.80
C LEU A 37 -22.52 -34.83 -10.85
N LEU A 38 -22.21 -34.54 -9.59
CA LEU A 38 -23.20 -34.18 -8.57
C LEU A 38 -23.45 -32.66 -8.52
N GLY A 39 -22.46 -31.85 -8.90
CA GLY A 39 -22.59 -30.41 -8.90
C GLY A 39 -21.28 -29.67 -9.17
N ILE A 40 -21.40 -28.35 -9.34
CA ILE A 40 -20.31 -27.41 -9.62
C ILE A 40 -20.21 -26.44 -8.44
N LEU A 41 -19.01 -26.27 -7.89
CA LEU A 41 -18.69 -25.27 -6.88
C LEU A 41 -17.83 -24.20 -7.51
N ALA A 42 -18.28 -22.94 -7.44
CA ALA A 42 -17.51 -21.79 -7.89
C ALA A 42 -17.03 -20.99 -6.68
N LEU A 43 -15.72 -20.81 -6.56
CA LEU A 43 -15.10 -20.03 -5.51
C LEU A 43 -14.49 -18.78 -6.12
N ARG A 44 -14.71 -17.62 -5.49
CA ARG A 44 -14.10 -16.36 -5.90
C ARG A 44 -13.58 -15.66 -4.68
N ASP A 45 -12.37 -15.13 -4.78
CA ASP A 45 -11.87 -14.21 -3.78
C ASP A 45 -12.58 -12.86 -3.93
N THR A 46 -13.22 -12.42 -2.86
CA THR A 46 -14.01 -11.18 -2.87
C THR A 46 -13.13 -10.02 -2.44
N LEU A 47 -13.25 -8.91 -3.16
CA LEU A 47 -12.66 -7.66 -2.73
C LEU A 47 -13.14 -7.28 -1.33
N ARG A 48 -12.26 -6.64 -0.56
CA ARG A 48 -12.66 -5.99 0.69
C ARG A 48 -13.62 -4.85 0.37
N ASP A 49 -14.63 -4.67 1.21
CA ASP A 49 -15.67 -3.63 1.03
C ASP A 49 -15.08 -2.22 0.90
N ASP A 50 -13.93 -1.98 1.55
CA ASP A 50 -13.25 -0.68 1.57
C ASP A 50 -12.19 -0.51 0.47
N ALA A 51 -11.92 -1.52 -0.35
CA ALA A 51 -10.88 -1.49 -1.38
C ALA A 51 -11.18 -0.42 -2.45
N ARG A 52 -12.41 -0.35 -2.93
CA ARG A 52 -12.84 0.65 -3.93
C ARG A 52 -12.65 2.07 -3.40
N GLN A 53 -13.08 2.32 -2.17
CA GLN A 53 -12.93 3.62 -1.53
C GLN A 53 -11.45 3.98 -1.34
N ALA A 54 -10.64 3.04 -0.87
CA ALA A 54 -9.22 3.26 -0.66
C ALA A 54 -8.49 3.63 -1.96
N VAL A 55 -8.78 2.95 -3.07
CA VAL A 55 -8.19 3.26 -4.39
C VAL A 55 -8.60 4.66 -4.85
N GLU A 56 -9.87 5.04 -4.65
CA GLU A 56 -10.34 6.38 -4.99
C GLU A 56 -9.65 7.47 -4.15
N ASP A 57 -9.53 7.27 -2.84
CA ASP A 57 -8.87 8.21 -1.93
C ASP A 57 -7.39 8.37 -2.30
N LEU A 58 -6.70 7.27 -2.64
CA LEU A 58 -5.31 7.30 -3.14
C LEU A 58 -5.20 8.06 -4.46
N ARG A 59 -6.14 7.84 -5.38
CA ARG A 59 -6.19 8.55 -6.67
C ARG A 59 -6.39 10.05 -6.47
N GLN A 60 -7.25 10.47 -5.53
CA GLN A 60 -7.44 11.89 -5.18
C GLN A 60 -6.17 12.52 -4.60
N LEU A 61 -5.33 11.73 -3.92
CA LEU A 61 -4.01 12.15 -3.47
C LEU A 61 -2.95 12.16 -4.59
N GLY A 62 -3.32 11.78 -5.82
CA GLY A 62 -2.41 11.68 -6.96
C GLY A 62 -1.48 10.47 -6.88
N VAL A 63 -1.86 9.44 -6.12
CA VAL A 63 -1.11 8.18 -6.00
C VAL A 63 -1.74 7.15 -6.93
N GLN A 64 -0.92 6.60 -7.83
CA GLN A 64 -1.33 5.53 -8.74
C GLN A 64 -1.05 4.16 -8.09
N GLY A 65 -1.90 3.18 -8.38
CA GLY A 65 -1.77 1.82 -7.89
C GLY A 65 -1.53 0.81 -9.02
N VAL A 66 -0.83 -0.27 -8.69
CA VAL A 66 -0.67 -1.45 -9.55
C VAL A 66 -0.79 -2.71 -8.70
N ILE A 67 -1.52 -3.71 -9.18
CA ILE A 67 -1.71 -4.99 -8.49
C ILE A 67 -0.61 -5.97 -8.92
N LEU A 68 0.08 -6.57 -7.96
CA LEU A 68 1.06 -7.63 -8.20
C LEU A 68 0.58 -8.92 -7.53
N THR A 69 0.12 -9.91 -8.31
CA THR A 69 -0.42 -11.17 -7.78
C THR A 69 0.23 -12.40 -8.40
N GLY A 70 0.29 -13.48 -7.62
CA GLY A 70 0.64 -14.82 -8.09
C GLY A 70 -0.55 -15.59 -8.68
N ASP A 71 -1.77 -15.04 -8.56
CA ASP A 71 -2.97 -15.67 -9.10
C ASP A 71 -3.00 -15.70 -10.62
N ASN A 72 -3.93 -16.48 -11.15
CA ASN A 72 -4.13 -16.57 -12.58
C ASN A 72 -4.54 -15.20 -13.19
N PRO A 73 -4.16 -14.91 -14.45
CA PRO A 73 -4.47 -13.63 -15.09
C PRO A 73 -5.97 -13.30 -15.19
N ARG A 74 -6.86 -14.30 -15.28
CA ARG A 74 -8.30 -14.08 -15.39
C ARG A 74 -8.89 -13.51 -14.09
N ALA A 75 -8.52 -14.10 -12.95
CA ALA A 75 -8.93 -13.63 -11.63
C ALA A 75 -8.36 -12.25 -11.32
N ALA A 76 -7.07 -12.03 -11.64
CA ALA A 76 -6.42 -10.74 -11.47
C ALA A 76 -7.09 -9.64 -12.31
N ALA A 77 -7.41 -9.92 -13.57
CA ALA A 77 -8.10 -8.98 -14.46
C ALA A 77 -9.48 -8.59 -13.91
N ALA A 78 -10.27 -9.57 -13.46
CA ALA A 78 -11.60 -9.31 -12.90
C ALA A 78 -11.56 -8.34 -11.69
N ILE A 79 -10.55 -8.49 -10.82
CA ILE A 79 -10.36 -7.61 -9.67
C ILE A 79 -9.82 -6.24 -10.10
N ALA A 80 -8.85 -6.23 -11.03
CA ALA A 80 -8.21 -5.01 -11.51
C ALA A 80 -9.19 -4.10 -12.26
N ASP A 81 -10.05 -4.66 -13.11
CA ASP A 81 -11.09 -3.95 -13.84
C ASP A 81 -12.12 -3.34 -12.87
N GLU A 82 -12.48 -4.07 -11.82
CA GLU A 82 -13.43 -3.60 -10.81
C GLU A 82 -12.90 -2.37 -10.03
N LEU A 83 -11.58 -2.30 -9.82
CA LEU A 83 -10.87 -1.20 -9.15
C LEU A 83 -10.31 -0.12 -10.10
N GLY A 84 -10.28 -0.38 -11.41
CA GLY A 84 -9.66 0.51 -12.40
C GLY A 84 -8.13 0.61 -12.26
N LEU A 85 -7.46 -0.48 -11.91
CA LEU A 85 -6.01 -0.54 -11.70
C LEU A 85 -5.30 -1.37 -12.77
N ALA A 86 -4.02 -1.06 -13.03
CA ALA A 86 -3.17 -1.95 -13.79
C ALA A 86 -2.77 -3.17 -12.93
N PHE A 87 -2.49 -4.31 -13.56
CA PHE A 87 -2.07 -5.52 -12.84
C PHE A 87 -0.96 -6.29 -13.55
N ARG A 88 -0.23 -7.10 -12.77
CA ARG A 88 0.68 -8.16 -13.23
C ARG A 88 0.34 -9.43 -12.46
N ALA A 89 0.03 -10.50 -13.18
CA ALA A 89 -0.47 -11.77 -12.63
C ALA A 89 0.48 -12.94 -12.92
N GLY A 90 0.30 -14.06 -12.23
CA GLY A 90 1.14 -15.25 -12.36
C GLY A 90 2.58 -15.05 -11.90
N LEU A 91 2.82 -14.08 -11.02
CA LEU A 91 4.16 -13.73 -10.54
C LEU A 91 4.63 -14.70 -9.44
N LEU A 92 5.86 -15.19 -9.57
CA LEU A 92 6.58 -15.81 -8.45
C LEU A 92 7.08 -14.73 -7.48
N PRO A 93 7.46 -15.09 -6.23
CA PRO A 93 8.01 -14.13 -5.28
C PRO A 93 9.21 -13.34 -5.82
N ALA A 94 10.09 -13.99 -6.59
CA ALA A 94 11.22 -13.31 -7.23
C ALA A 94 10.78 -12.28 -8.29
N ASP A 95 9.75 -12.62 -9.08
CA ASP A 95 9.21 -11.71 -10.10
C ASP A 95 8.54 -10.49 -9.48
N LYS A 96 7.88 -10.65 -8.32
CA LYS A 96 7.34 -9.53 -7.54
C LYS A 96 8.46 -8.57 -7.13
N VAL A 97 9.59 -9.07 -6.64
CA VAL A 97 10.76 -8.24 -6.29
C VAL A 97 11.26 -7.47 -7.50
N THR A 98 11.46 -8.14 -8.64
CA THR A 98 11.91 -7.49 -9.87
C THR A 98 10.93 -6.42 -10.35
N ALA A 99 9.62 -6.69 -10.28
CA ALA A 99 8.60 -5.72 -10.64
C ALA A 99 8.61 -4.50 -9.71
N VAL A 100 8.74 -4.72 -8.39
CA VAL A 100 8.85 -3.63 -7.40
C VAL A 100 10.11 -2.80 -7.64
N MET A 101 11.26 -3.43 -7.87
CA MET A 101 12.51 -2.70 -8.13
C MET A 101 12.41 -1.83 -9.39
N ALA A 102 11.81 -2.35 -10.46
CA ALA A 102 11.62 -1.58 -11.69
C ALA A 102 10.72 -0.36 -11.47
N LEU A 103 9.59 -0.53 -10.78
CA LEU A 103 8.66 0.56 -10.48
C LEU A 103 9.27 1.58 -9.51
N ASN A 104 10.01 1.11 -8.50
CA ASN A 104 10.66 1.96 -7.50
C ASN A 104 11.80 2.81 -8.10
N ALA A 105 12.37 2.39 -9.24
CA ALA A 105 13.35 3.17 -9.97
C ALA A 105 12.74 4.38 -10.71
N GLU A 106 11.45 4.30 -11.08
CA GLU A 106 10.73 5.40 -11.75
C GLU A 106 10.19 6.42 -10.73
N ALA A 107 9.62 5.95 -9.63
CA ALA A 107 9.09 6.79 -8.56
C ALA A 107 9.13 6.06 -7.20
N PRO A 108 9.20 6.79 -6.06
CA PRO A 108 9.12 6.18 -4.74
C PRO A 108 7.86 5.34 -4.59
N LEU A 109 8.03 4.04 -4.36
CA LEU A 109 6.93 3.07 -4.29
C LEU A 109 6.66 2.61 -2.87
N ALA A 110 5.38 2.52 -2.51
CA ALA A 110 4.89 1.83 -1.34
C ALA A 110 4.34 0.45 -1.73
N MET A 111 4.88 -0.61 -1.15
CA MET A 111 4.39 -1.98 -1.37
C MET A 111 3.50 -2.39 -0.20
N VAL A 112 2.28 -2.84 -0.48
CA VAL A 112 1.34 -3.33 0.52
C VAL A 112 1.17 -4.84 0.37
N GLY A 113 1.29 -5.58 1.46
CA GLY A 113 1.15 -7.05 1.45
C GLY A 113 0.73 -7.62 2.81
N ASP A 114 0.34 -8.88 2.82
CA ASP A 114 -0.09 -9.61 4.02
C ASP A 114 0.69 -10.92 4.25
N GLY A 115 1.42 -11.41 3.25
CA GLY A 115 2.08 -12.71 3.30
C GLY A 115 3.60 -12.68 3.46
N ILE A 116 4.14 -13.83 3.89
CA ILE A 116 5.59 -14.16 3.85
C ILE A 116 6.13 -14.00 2.42
N ASN A 117 5.32 -14.30 1.41
CA ASN A 117 5.70 -14.19 0.00
C ASN A 117 5.93 -12.75 -0.46
N ASP A 118 5.35 -11.77 0.23
CA ASP A 118 5.47 -10.35 -0.11
C ASP A 118 6.59 -9.66 0.67
N ALA A 119 7.12 -10.29 1.74
CA ALA A 119 8.20 -9.74 2.56
C ALA A 119 9.44 -9.32 1.73
N PRO A 120 9.96 -10.13 0.80
CA PRO A 120 11.08 -9.70 -0.06
C PRO A 120 10.74 -8.48 -0.93
N ALA A 121 9.52 -8.42 -1.47
CA ALA A 121 9.06 -7.32 -2.30
C ALA A 121 8.87 -6.04 -1.48
N MET A 122 8.36 -6.14 -0.24
CA MET A 122 8.25 -5.01 0.69
C MET A 122 9.61 -4.39 1.01
N LYS A 123 10.67 -5.19 1.20
CA LYS A 123 12.03 -4.67 1.42
C LYS A 123 12.65 -3.99 0.20
N ALA A 124 12.22 -4.35 -1.01
CA ALA A 124 12.71 -3.73 -2.24
C ALA A 124 12.01 -2.39 -2.55
N ALA A 125 10.87 -2.12 -1.92
CA ALA A 125 10.13 -0.86 -2.05
C ALA A 125 10.77 0.26 -1.23
N THR A 126 10.37 1.51 -1.50
CA THR A 126 10.77 2.64 -0.64
C THR A 126 10.13 2.53 0.75
N ILE A 127 8.91 2.00 0.82
CA ILE A 127 8.25 1.71 2.08
C ILE A 127 7.44 0.41 1.94
N GLY A 128 7.65 -0.52 2.87
CA GLY A 128 6.84 -1.72 3.03
C GLY A 128 5.71 -1.50 4.02
N ILE A 129 4.48 -1.84 3.65
CA ILE A 129 3.30 -1.70 4.50
C ILE A 129 2.62 -3.07 4.65
N ALA A 130 2.63 -3.61 5.86
CA ALA A 130 1.95 -4.86 6.16
C ALA A 130 0.49 -4.64 6.55
N MET A 131 -0.39 -5.57 6.15
CA MET A 131 -1.73 -5.68 6.72
C MET A 131 -1.66 -6.25 8.15
N GLY A 132 -2.52 -5.80 9.05
CA GLY A 132 -2.55 -6.23 10.45
C GLY A 132 -2.90 -7.71 10.68
N SER A 133 -3.63 -8.34 9.75
CA SER A 133 -3.84 -9.80 9.69
C SER A 133 -2.70 -10.54 8.99
N GLY A 134 -1.65 -9.83 8.58
CA GLY A 134 -0.52 -10.41 7.91
C GLY A 134 0.28 -11.33 8.84
N THR A 135 1.09 -12.18 8.24
CA THR A 135 1.99 -13.07 9.01
C THR A 135 2.98 -12.27 9.85
N ASP A 136 3.45 -12.83 10.99
CA ASP A 136 4.42 -12.15 11.87
C ASP A 136 5.67 -11.69 11.10
N VAL A 137 6.13 -12.50 10.13
CA VAL A 137 7.24 -12.16 9.23
C VAL A 137 6.94 -10.92 8.39
N ALA A 138 5.71 -10.78 7.88
CA ALA A 138 5.32 -9.60 7.11
C ALA A 138 5.31 -8.34 7.98
N LEU A 139 4.79 -8.43 9.21
CA LEU A 139 4.77 -7.32 10.18
C LEU A 139 6.18 -6.91 10.62
N GLU A 140 7.08 -7.86 10.83
CA GLU A 140 8.49 -7.59 11.20
C GLU A 140 9.29 -7.01 10.03
N THR A 141 8.94 -7.40 8.79
CA THR A 141 9.64 -6.95 7.60
C THR A 141 9.22 -5.54 7.17
N ALA A 142 7.95 -5.18 7.39
CA ALA A 142 7.38 -3.91 6.96
C ALA A 142 7.85 -2.72 7.82
N ASP A 143 7.89 -1.54 7.21
CA ASP A 143 8.22 -0.29 7.90
C ASP A 143 7.00 0.32 8.60
N ALA A 144 5.80 -0.03 8.13
CA ALA A 144 4.52 0.36 8.71
C ALA A 144 3.51 -0.78 8.66
N ALA A 145 2.48 -0.73 9.51
CA ALA A 145 1.45 -1.75 9.58
C ALA A 145 0.03 -1.16 9.73
N LEU A 146 -0.92 -1.73 8.99
CA LEU A 146 -2.35 -1.41 9.07
C LEU A 146 -3.06 -2.32 10.06
N THR A 147 -2.99 -1.98 11.34
CA THR A 147 -3.50 -2.80 12.46
C THR A 147 -4.99 -3.16 12.36
N HIS A 148 -5.80 -2.36 11.67
CA HIS A 148 -7.25 -2.54 11.57
C HIS A 148 -7.70 -3.25 10.28
N ASN A 149 -6.77 -3.73 9.43
CA ASN A 149 -7.07 -4.37 8.14
C ASN A 149 -7.98 -3.56 7.20
N ARG A 150 -7.91 -2.22 7.33
CA ARG A 150 -8.63 -1.27 6.49
C ARG A 150 -7.66 -0.63 5.50
N LEU A 151 -7.91 -0.82 4.21
CA LEU A 151 -7.14 -0.24 3.11
C LEU A 151 -7.28 1.27 3.05
N THR A 152 -8.41 1.83 3.52
CA THR A 152 -8.62 3.28 3.65
C THR A 152 -7.58 3.94 4.57
N GLY A 153 -6.96 3.19 5.47
CA GLY A 153 -5.84 3.66 6.29
C GLY A 153 -4.60 4.06 5.48
N LEU A 154 -4.41 3.51 4.27
CA LEU A 154 -3.29 3.89 3.38
C LEU A 154 -3.36 5.37 3.01
N ALA A 155 -4.52 5.83 2.55
CA ALA A 155 -4.72 7.23 2.19
C ALA A 155 -4.53 8.16 3.39
N GLN A 156 -5.01 7.76 4.57
CA GLN A 156 -4.81 8.51 5.82
C GLN A 156 -3.32 8.61 6.19
N MET A 157 -2.57 7.51 6.11
CA MET A 157 -1.13 7.52 6.38
C MET A 157 -0.37 8.44 5.41
N ILE A 158 -0.68 8.37 4.11
CA ILE A 158 -0.03 9.23 3.10
C ILE A 158 -0.39 10.71 3.33
N SER A 159 -1.66 11.00 3.63
CA SER A 159 -2.12 12.36 3.95
C SER A 159 -1.39 12.93 5.17
N LEU A 160 -1.32 12.15 6.25
CA LEU A 160 -0.61 12.52 7.47
C LEU A 160 0.89 12.70 7.24
N ALA A 161 1.52 11.83 6.45
CA ALA A 161 2.93 11.95 6.09
C ALA A 161 3.21 13.25 5.32
N ARG A 162 2.34 13.61 4.35
CA ARG A 162 2.46 14.88 3.62
C ARG A 162 2.27 16.10 4.51
N ALA A 163 1.28 16.08 5.42
CA ALA A 163 1.07 17.16 6.38
C ALA A 163 2.25 17.32 7.34
N THR A 164 2.80 16.19 7.82
CA THR A 164 3.99 16.17 8.67
C THR A 164 5.21 16.73 7.94
N HIS A 165 5.44 16.33 6.69
CA HIS A 165 6.53 16.84 5.89
C HIS A 165 6.43 18.36 5.64
N ALA A 166 5.21 18.88 5.42
CA ALA A 166 4.97 20.32 5.32
C ALA A 166 5.28 21.05 6.63
N ASN A 167 4.88 20.50 7.78
CA ASN A 167 5.18 21.07 9.10
C ASN A 167 6.69 21.08 9.38
N ILE A 168 7.39 19.99 9.04
CA ILE A 168 8.86 19.91 9.15
C ILE A 168 9.53 21.00 8.33
N ARG A 169 9.12 21.20 7.06
CA ARG A 169 9.67 22.27 6.22
C ARG A 169 9.43 23.66 6.80
N GLN A 170 8.28 23.92 7.40
CA GLN A 170 8.00 25.20 8.08
C GLN A 170 8.90 25.39 9.30
N ASN A 171 9.06 24.36 10.14
CA ASN A 171 9.90 24.42 11.33
C ASN A 171 11.36 24.67 10.97
N ILE A 172 11.86 23.96 9.96
CA ILE A 172 13.22 24.13 9.43
C ILE A 172 13.38 25.55 8.88
N ALA A 173 12.42 26.06 8.09
CA ALA A 173 12.48 27.41 7.55
C ALA A 173 12.50 28.50 8.64
N ILE A 174 11.71 28.34 9.72
CA ILE A 174 11.71 29.27 10.86
C ILE A 174 13.06 29.22 11.58
N ALA A 175 13.56 28.00 11.87
CA ALA A 175 14.82 27.82 12.58
C ALA A 175 16.02 28.40 11.79
N LEU A 176 16.13 28.06 10.50
CA LEU A 176 17.18 28.59 9.62
C LEU A 176 17.01 30.08 9.34
N GLY A 177 15.78 30.56 9.17
CA GLY A 177 15.50 31.98 8.94
C GLY A 177 15.94 32.85 10.12
N LEU A 178 15.59 32.45 11.34
CA LEU A 178 16.05 33.14 12.55
C LEU A 178 17.57 33.11 12.67
N LYS A 179 18.19 31.93 12.51
CA LYS A 179 19.67 31.81 12.55
C LYS A 179 20.35 32.70 11.49
N GLY A 180 19.80 32.77 10.28
CA GLY A 180 20.31 33.61 9.21
C GLY A 180 20.24 35.10 9.54
N ILE A 181 19.11 35.58 10.09
CA ILE A 181 18.97 36.97 10.54
C ILE A 181 20.01 37.30 11.61
N PHE A 182 20.14 36.45 12.64
CA PHE A 182 21.11 36.68 13.72
C PHE A 182 22.56 36.62 13.25
N LEU A 183 22.87 35.76 12.28
CA LEU A 183 24.20 35.71 11.68
C LEU A 183 24.55 37.04 11.00
N ILE A 184 23.64 37.59 10.20
CA ILE A 184 23.84 38.87 9.50
C ILE A 184 23.98 40.02 10.52
N THR A 185 23.10 40.12 11.52
CA THR A 185 23.18 41.20 12.51
C THR A 185 24.43 41.12 13.38
N THR A 186 24.94 39.91 13.64
CA THR A 186 26.18 39.70 14.40
C THR A 186 27.39 40.11 13.59
N LEU A 187 27.43 39.78 12.29
CA LEU A 187 28.50 40.24 11.39
C LEU A 187 28.51 41.77 11.24
N LEU A 188 27.35 42.43 11.31
CA LEU A 188 27.23 43.88 11.34
C LEU A 188 27.55 44.51 12.71
N GLY A 189 27.86 43.71 13.74
CA GLY A 189 28.21 44.18 15.08
C GLY A 189 27.04 44.69 15.92
N LEU A 190 25.79 44.42 15.51
CA LEU A 190 24.58 44.95 16.14
C LEU A 190 24.04 44.05 17.26
N THR A 191 24.38 42.75 17.24
CA THR A 191 23.84 41.75 18.18
C THR A 191 24.93 41.04 18.97
N GLY A 192 24.80 41.04 20.30
CA GLY A 192 25.67 40.30 21.21
C GLY A 192 25.29 38.82 21.36
N LEU A 193 26.24 37.99 21.82
CA LEU A 193 26.09 36.54 21.98
C LEU A 193 24.86 36.14 22.82
N TRP A 194 24.57 36.86 23.91
CA TRP A 194 23.45 36.55 24.79
C TRP A 194 22.08 36.66 24.09
N LEU A 195 21.91 37.64 23.21
CA LEU A 195 20.66 37.87 22.48
C LEU A 195 20.44 36.78 21.42
N ALA A 196 21.52 36.35 20.76
CA ALA A 196 21.49 35.26 19.78
C ALA A 196 21.10 33.91 20.43
N VAL A 197 21.66 33.59 21.61
CA VAL A 197 21.32 32.37 22.36
C VAL A 197 19.86 32.37 22.83
N LEU A 198 19.36 33.52 23.31
CA LEU A 198 17.98 33.65 23.74
C LEU A 198 17.01 33.44 22.56
N ALA A 199 17.34 33.96 21.38
CA ALA A 199 16.53 33.78 20.20
C ALA A 199 16.53 32.34 19.66
N ASP A 200 17.65 31.62 19.69
CA ASP A 200 17.71 30.20 19.30
C ASP A 200 16.86 29.33 20.24
N THR A 201 16.92 29.63 21.54
CA THR A 201 16.06 28.99 22.54
C THR A 201 14.58 29.30 22.29
N GLY A 202 14.24 30.55 21.98
CA GLY A 202 12.88 30.96 21.61
C GLY A 202 12.38 30.29 20.32
N ALA A 203 13.24 30.15 19.31
CA ALA A 203 12.95 29.43 18.08
C ALA A 203 12.61 27.97 18.34
N THR A 204 13.34 27.31 19.24
CA THR A 204 13.10 25.92 19.65
C THR A 204 11.71 25.76 20.28
N VAL A 205 11.31 26.68 21.16
CA VAL A 205 9.96 26.69 21.75
C VAL A 205 8.89 26.85 20.67
N LEU A 206 9.08 27.79 19.74
CA LEU A 206 8.11 28.09 18.68
C LEU A 206 7.94 26.90 17.72
N VAL A 207 9.04 26.27 17.33
CA VAL A 207 9.05 25.04 16.51
C VAL A 207 8.35 23.89 17.24
N THR A 208 8.60 23.72 18.54
CA THR A 208 7.96 22.67 19.34
C THR A 208 6.44 22.87 19.41
N VAL A 209 5.99 24.11 19.63
CA VAL A 209 4.55 24.44 19.62
C VAL A 209 3.93 24.21 18.24
N ASN A 210 4.64 24.52 17.15
CA ASN A 210 4.13 24.27 15.80
C ASN A 210 4.07 22.77 15.47
N ALA A 211 5.00 21.96 15.98
CA ALA A 211 4.97 20.51 15.85
C ALA A 211 3.73 19.90 16.55
N LEU A 212 3.35 20.41 17.74
CA LEU A 212 2.15 19.99 18.46
C LEU A 212 0.85 20.24 17.67
N ARG A 213 0.86 21.10 16.66
CA ARG A 213 -0.30 21.32 15.77
C ARG A 213 -0.69 20.06 14.99
N LEU A 214 0.25 19.15 14.73
CA LEU A 214 -0.03 17.88 14.07
C LEU A 214 -0.94 16.96 14.90
N LEU A 215 -0.90 17.06 16.25
CA LEU A 215 -1.80 16.31 17.14
C LEU A 215 -3.28 16.71 17.04
N ARG A 216 -3.58 17.84 16.38
CA ARG A 216 -4.95 18.30 16.16
C ARG A 216 -5.58 17.78 14.87
N GLN A 217 -4.79 17.16 13.97
CA GLN A 217 -5.34 16.53 12.78
C GLN A 217 -5.91 15.16 13.17
N LYS A 218 -7.24 15.02 13.03
CA LYS A 218 -7.98 13.76 13.11
C LYS A 218 -8.07 13.13 11.73
#